data_AF-X1IIK0-F1
#
_entry.id   AF-X1IIK0-F1
#
_cell.length_a   1.000
_cell.length_b   1.000
_cell.length_c   1.000
_cell.angle_alpha   90.00
_cell.angle_beta   90.00
_cell.angle_gamma   90.00
#
_symmetry.space_group_name_H-M   'P 1'
#
loop_
_entity.id
_entity.type
_entity.pdbx_description
1 polymer ?
#
loop_
_entity_poly.entity_id
_entity_poly.type
_entity_poly.pdbx_seq_one_letter_code
_entity_poly.pdbx_strand_id
1 'polypeptide(L)'
;KEWILHYTQDPPIFISNMMIDCAGTKGSQSSYSAISIGDWNEQGKLHIPYAQRRKLHPMELYDWVIEIFDERAEMGRPINLIGVEKEKYGIFLYDLVRVNNRRLPITLLDIKSIPRPVRNKSVIVHYESGNILSKEELTDYEDEVLTWYMDKIKGTDIFDTIYYHYQIRCVPKIPKAPPAFVPNIAPDFAAQVRKERVSINAGMRQIARTF
;
A
#
# COMPACT_ATOMS: atom_id res chain seq x y z
N LYS A 1 21.27 -5.47 -9.23
CA LYS A 1 20.48 -5.83 -8.03
C LYS A 1 19.06 -6.02 -8.53
N GLU A 2 18.52 -7.22 -8.51
CA GLU A 2 17.12 -7.46 -8.88
C GLU A 2 16.26 -7.13 -7.65
N TRP A 3 15.58 -5.98 -7.70
CA TRP A 3 14.71 -5.55 -6.60
C TRP A 3 13.34 -6.22 -6.67
N ILE A 4 13.02 -6.79 -7.83
CA ILE A 4 11.76 -7.45 -8.10
C ILE A 4 11.93 -8.93 -7.80
N LEU A 5 11.11 -9.42 -6.89
CA LEU A 5 10.98 -10.84 -6.62
C LEU A 5 9.66 -11.31 -7.23
N HIS A 6 9.76 -12.25 -8.16
CA HIS A 6 8.58 -12.81 -8.80
C HIS A 6 8.09 -14.05 -8.05
N TYR A 7 6.77 -14.24 -8.03
CA TYR A 7 6.17 -15.51 -7.65
C TYR A 7 5.76 -16.28 -8.90
N THR A 8 5.98 -17.59 -8.89
CA THR A 8 5.70 -18.48 -10.03
C THR A 8 4.33 -19.14 -9.98
N GLN A 9 3.71 -19.19 -8.80
CA GLN A 9 2.38 -19.73 -8.57
C GLN A 9 1.54 -18.75 -7.77
N ASP A 10 0.26 -18.68 -8.12
CA ASP A 10 -0.69 -17.82 -7.45
C ASP A 10 -0.72 -18.13 -5.94
N PRO A 11 -0.43 -17.13 -5.08
CA PRO A 11 -0.30 -17.37 -3.65
C PRO A 11 -1.67 -17.62 -3.00
N PRO A 12 -1.73 -18.30 -1.85
CA PRO A 12 -2.94 -18.30 -1.03
C PRO A 12 -3.26 -16.86 -0.60
N ILE A 13 -4.47 -16.40 -0.90
CA ILE A 13 -4.93 -15.05 -0.59
C ILE A 13 -5.68 -15.06 0.74
N PHE A 14 -5.25 -14.20 1.65
CA PHE A 14 -6.03 -13.82 2.83
C PHE A 14 -7.00 -12.67 2.51
N ILE A 15 -6.51 -11.62 1.84
CA ILE A 15 -7.34 -10.50 1.39
C ILE A 15 -6.79 -9.91 0.08
N SER A 16 -7.69 -9.55 -0.84
CA SER A 16 -7.34 -8.89 -2.11
C SER A 16 -7.91 -7.48 -2.15
N ASN A 17 -7.08 -6.48 -2.39
CA ASN A 17 -7.52 -5.09 -2.50
C ASN A 17 -7.06 -4.48 -3.83
N MET A 18 -7.72 -3.40 -4.25
CA MET A 18 -7.34 -2.62 -5.42
C MET A 18 -7.07 -1.16 -5.01
N MET A 19 -5.93 -0.61 -5.42
CA MET A 19 -5.55 0.79 -5.17
C MET A 19 -5.50 1.58 -6.45
N ILE A 20 -6.01 2.81 -6.39
CA ILE A 20 -6.13 3.70 -7.54
C ILE A 20 -5.50 5.05 -7.21
N ASP A 21 -4.48 5.42 -7.99
CA ASP A 21 -3.97 6.80 -8.11
C ASP A 21 -4.62 7.44 -9.35
N CYS A 22 -5.29 8.57 -9.15
CA CYS A 22 -6.06 9.26 -10.19
C CYS A 22 -5.30 10.47 -10.72
N ALA A 23 -4.92 10.45 -12.00
CA ALA A 23 -4.35 11.63 -12.64
C ALA A 23 -5.34 12.77 -12.81
N GLY A 24 -4.85 13.99 -12.59
CA GLY A 24 -5.68 15.18 -12.43
C GLY A 24 -5.89 16.10 -13.65
N THR A 25 -5.80 15.63 -14.90
CA THR A 25 -5.90 16.53 -16.08
C THR A 25 -6.59 15.93 -17.31
N LYS A 26 -7.04 16.80 -18.25
CA LYS A 26 -7.65 16.41 -19.54
C LYS A 26 -6.62 15.70 -20.42
N GLY A 27 -7.03 14.61 -21.10
CA GLY A 27 -6.21 13.59 -21.77
C GLY A 27 -4.96 14.04 -22.55
N SER A 28 -4.93 15.22 -23.18
CA SER A 28 -3.77 15.69 -23.97
C SER A 28 -2.62 16.27 -23.14
N GLN A 29 -2.83 16.59 -21.85
CA GLN A 29 -1.80 17.02 -20.89
C GLN A 29 -1.70 16.07 -19.68
N SER A 30 -2.35 14.90 -19.77
CA SER A 30 -2.63 14.02 -18.63
C SER A 30 -1.39 13.38 -18.03
N SER A 31 -1.28 13.44 -16.69
CA SER A 31 -0.55 12.45 -15.88
C SER A 31 -1.19 11.07 -16.05
N TYR A 32 -0.52 9.99 -15.64
CA TYR A 32 -1.07 8.64 -15.71
C TYR A 32 -1.95 8.36 -14.49
N SER A 33 -3.12 7.73 -14.71
CA SER A 33 -3.83 7.04 -13.63
C SER A 33 -3.26 5.65 -13.49
N ALA A 34 -3.06 5.19 -12.27
CA ALA A 34 -2.49 3.87 -11.99
C ALA A 34 -3.47 3.03 -11.17
N ILE A 35 -3.55 1.74 -11.50
CA ILE A 35 -4.27 0.74 -10.73
C ILE A 35 -3.29 -0.36 -10.36
N SER A 36 -3.30 -0.78 -9.10
CA SER A 36 -2.66 -2.04 -8.68
C SER A 36 -3.57 -2.88 -7.82
N ILE A 37 -3.47 -4.20 -7.98
CA ILE A 37 -4.08 -5.18 -7.08
C ILE A 37 -3.03 -5.66 -6.10
N GLY A 38 -3.44 -5.84 -4.85
CA GLY A 38 -2.61 -6.34 -3.77
C GLY A 38 -3.26 -7.53 -3.10
N ASP A 39 -2.69 -8.70 -3.37
CA ASP A 39 -3.04 -9.98 -2.75
C ASP A 39 -2.16 -10.20 -1.52
N TRP A 40 -2.74 -10.01 -0.35
CA TRP A 40 -2.06 -10.23 0.91
C TRP A 40 -2.22 -11.69 1.34
N ASN A 41 -1.12 -12.32 1.71
CA ASN A 41 -1.16 -13.62 2.36
C ASN A 41 -1.23 -13.48 3.90
N GLU A 42 -1.41 -14.60 4.59
CA GLU A 42 -1.50 -14.63 6.07
C GLU A 42 -0.21 -14.14 6.74
N GLN A 43 0.95 -14.38 6.13
CA GLN A 43 2.25 -13.91 6.61
C GLN A 43 2.42 -12.40 6.43
N GLY A 44 1.47 -11.75 5.75
CA GLY A 44 1.45 -10.32 5.55
C GLY A 44 2.49 -9.84 4.53
N LYS A 45 2.78 -10.69 3.54
CA LYS A 45 3.47 -10.32 2.30
C LYS A 45 2.44 -9.88 1.26
N LEU A 46 2.80 -8.82 0.53
CA LEU A 46 2.02 -8.27 -0.56
C LEU A 46 2.44 -8.96 -1.87
N HIS A 47 1.49 -9.56 -2.56
CA HIS A 47 1.67 -10.10 -3.91
C HIS A 47 0.92 -9.21 -4.88
N ILE A 48 1.59 -8.78 -5.95
CA ILE A 48 1.02 -7.87 -6.95
C ILE A 48 0.71 -8.70 -8.21
N PRO A 49 -0.54 -9.16 -8.39
CA PRO A 49 -0.93 -9.88 -9.61
C PRO A 49 -1.20 -8.95 -10.79
N TYR A 50 -1.41 -7.67 -10.54
CA TYR A 50 -1.78 -6.68 -11.54
C TYR A 50 -1.28 -5.30 -11.10
N ALA A 51 -0.62 -4.60 -12.02
CA ALA A 51 -0.28 -3.20 -11.87
C ALA A 51 -0.09 -2.60 -13.26
N GLN A 52 -0.89 -1.59 -13.59
CA GLN A 52 -0.87 -0.92 -14.88
C GLN A 52 -1.16 0.57 -14.71
N ARG A 53 -0.68 1.36 -15.67
CA ARG A 53 -0.97 2.80 -15.72
C ARG A 53 -1.43 3.21 -17.11
N ARG A 54 -2.43 4.08 -17.18
CA ARG A 54 -3.01 4.53 -18.45
C ARG A 54 -3.32 6.02 -18.40
N LYS A 55 -3.23 6.69 -19.55
CA LYS A 55 -3.75 8.06 -19.73
C LYS A 55 -5.19 7.95 -20.18
N LEU A 56 -6.11 8.26 -19.30
CA LEU A 56 -7.54 8.04 -19.49
C LEU A 56 -8.36 9.23 -19.00
N HIS A 57 -9.55 9.38 -19.56
CA HIS A 57 -10.59 10.22 -19.01
C HIS A 57 -11.26 9.54 -17.80
N PRO A 58 -11.91 10.31 -16.90
CA PRO A 58 -12.52 9.75 -15.69
C PRO A 58 -13.56 8.65 -15.93
N MET A 59 -14.33 8.73 -17.03
CA MET A 59 -15.31 7.69 -17.38
C MET A 59 -14.62 6.39 -17.82
N GLU A 60 -13.54 6.49 -18.59
CA GLU A 60 -12.77 5.31 -19.02
C GLU A 60 -12.06 4.65 -17.82
N LEU A 61 -11.61 5.45 -16.84
CA LEU A 61 -11.10 4.92 -15.58
C LEU A 61 -12.19 4.19 -14.79
N TYR A 62 -13.42 4.70 -14.77
CA TYR A 62 -14.54 4.02 -14.15
C TYR A 62 -14.80 2.65 -14.80
N ASP A 63 -14.91 2.60 -16.13
CA ASP A 63 -15.16 1.36 -16.86
C ASP A 63 -14.05 0.33 -16.61
N TRP A 64 -12.79 0.80 -16.64
CA TRP A 64 -11.61 -0.04 -16.35
C TRP A 64 -11.62 -0.62 -14.94
N VAL A 65 -12.09 0.13 -13.94
CA VAL A 65 -12.23 -0.36 -12.55
C VAL A 65 -13.27 -1.46 -12.45
N ILE A 66 -14.41 -1.30 -13.14
CA ILE A 66 -15.48 -2.30 -13.15
C ILE A 66 -15.02 -3.59 -13.83
N GLU A 67 -14.38 -3.47 -15.00
CA GLU A 67 -13.81 -4.60 -15.75
C GLU A 67 -12.88 -5.44 -14.86
N ILE A 68 -11.88 -4.80 -14.23
CA ILE A 68 -10.94 -5.52 -13.34
C ILE A 68 -11.70 -6.15 -12.16
N PHE A 69 -12.65 -5.43 -11.56
CA PHE A 69 -13.38 -5.93 -10.39
C PHE A 69 -14.17 -7.22 -10.71
N ASP A 70 -14.88 -7.22 -11.83
CA ASP A 70 -15.71 -8.35 -12.27
C ASP A 70 -14.82 -9.54 -12.70
N GLU A 71 -13.76 -9.30 -13.49
CA GLU A 71 -12.79 -10.35 -13.86
C GLU A 71 -12.20 -11.04 -12.63
N ARG A 72 -11.83 -10.28 -11.60
CA ARG A 72 -11.28 -10.83 -10.36
C ARG A 72 -12.27 -11.69 -9.60
N ALA A 73 -13.56 -11.32 -9.61
CA ALA A 73 -14.60 -12.13 -9.02
C ALA A 73 -14.79 -13.45 -9.79
N GLU A 74 -14.77 -13.42 -11.12
CA GLU A 74 -14.87 -14.60 -11.99
C GLU A 74 -13.68 -15.56 -11.81
N MET A 75 -12.48 -15.03 -11.56
CA MET A 75 -11.29 -15.82 -11.22
C MET A 75 -11.33 -16.46 -9.82
N GLY A 76 -12.40 -16.26 -9.04
CA GLY A 76 -12.50 -16.72 -7.65
C GLY A 76 -11.58 -15.97 -6.69
N ARG A 77 -11.12 -14.76 -7.06
CA ARG A 77 -10.21 -13.92 -6.28
C ARG A 77 -10.81 -12.51 -6.10
N PRO A 78 -12.00 -12.40 -5.49
CA PRO A 78 -12.76 -11.16 -5.45
C PRO A 78 -12.02 -10.06 -4.68
N ILE A 79 -12.21 -8.82 -5.13
CA ILE A 79 -11.65 -7.63 -4.47
C ILE A 79 -12.50 -7.27 -3.26
N ASN A 80 -11.87 -7.22 -2.08
CA ASN A 80 -12.51 -6.89 -0.81
C ASN A 80 -12.71 -5.39 -0.63
N LEU A 81 -11.77 -4.57 -1.13
CA LEU A 81 -11.76 -3.13 -0.95
C LEU A 81 -11.09 -2.45 -2.15
N ILE A 82 -11.69 -1.36 -2.61
CA ILE A 82 -11.14 -0.46 -3.63
C ILE A 82 -10.80 0.85 -2.92
N GLY A 83 -9.51 1.16 -2.80
CA GLY A 83 -9.03 2.41 -2.25
C GLY A 83 -8.69 3.40 -3.36
N VAL A 84 -9.28 4.60 -3.28
CA VAL A 84 -9.01 5.68 -4.23
C VAL A 84 -8.40 6.86 -3.49
N GLU A 85 -7.28 7.40 -3.97
CA GLU A 85 -6.67 8.60 -3.41
C GLU A 85 -7.69 9.75 -3.32
N LYS A 86 -7.80 10.39 -2.14
CA LYS A 86 -8.75 11.47 -1.88
C LYS A 86 -8.28 12.80 -2.46
N GLU A 87 -8.14 12.82 -3.78
CA GLU A 87 -7.87 13.99 -4.60
C GLU A 87 -9.10 14.32 -5.45
N LYS A 88 -9.13 15.51 -6.07
CA LYS A 88 -10.29 16.02 -6.82
C LYS A 88 -10.94 14.98 -7.75
N TYR A 89 -10.13 14.23 -8.49
CA TYR A 89 -10.60 13.23 -9.45
C TYR A 89 -10.92 11.88 -8.81
N GLY A 90 -10.22 11.51 -7.73
CA GLY A 90 -10.58 10.34 -6.94
C GLY A 90 -11.92 10.51 -6.25
N ILE A 91 -12.24 11.71 -5.75
CA ILE A 91 -13.57 12.05 -5.22
C ILE A 91 -14.62 11.92 -6.31
N PHE A 92 -14.36 12.43 -7.51
CA PHE A 92 -15.27 12.29 -8.64
C PHE A 92 -15.53 10.82 -9.00
N LEU A 93 -14.48 10.00 -9.12
CA LEU A 93 -14.60 8.57 -9.40
C LEU A 93 -15.40 7.86 -8.30
N TYR A 94 -15.12 8.18 -7.03
CA TYR A 94 -15.85 7.66 -5.88
C TYR A 94 -17.35 7.97 -6.00
N ASP A 95 -17.71 9.23 -6.22
CA ASP A 95 -19.11 9.64 -6.35
C ASP A 95 -19.79 8.96 -7.55
N LEU A 96 -19.10 8.87 -8.68
CA LEU A 96 -19.60 8.18 -9.88
C LEU A 96 -19.92 6.71 -9.61
N VAL A 97 -19.01 5.98 -8.94
CA VAL A 97 -19.24 4.59 -8.53
C VAL A 97 -20.40 4.49 -7.55
N ARG A 98 -20.51 5.42 -6.59
CA ARG A 98 -21.62 5.43 -5.61
C ARG A 98 -22.98 5.71 -6.25
N VAL A 99 -23.03 6.42 -7.37
CA VAL A 99 -24.27 6.64 -8.12
C VAL A 99 -24.62 5.42 -8.96
N ASN A 100 -23.67 4.90 -9.74
CA ASN A 100 -23.93 3.89 -10.76
C ASN A 100 -23.86 2.45 -10.24
N ASN A 101 -23.07 2.19 -9.20
CA ASN A 101 -22.81 0.84 -8.73
C ASN A 101 -22.52 0.80 -7.21
N ARG A 102 -23.58 1.04 -6.43
CA ARG A 102 -23.56 1.18 -4.95
C ARG A 102 -22.97 0.01 -4.17
N ARG A 103 -22.82 -1.15 -4.81
CA ARG A 103 -22.33 -2.39 -4.17
C ARG A 103 -20.82 -2.52 -4.20
N LEU A 104 -20.09 -1.76 -5.05
CA LEU A 104 -18.63 -1.82 -5.03
C LEU A 104 -18.09 -1.33 -3.68
N PRO A 105 -17.13 -2.07 -3.09
CA PRO A 105 -16.54 -1.72 -1.80
C PRO A 105 -15.50 -0.62 -1.98
N ILE A 106 -15.92 0.55 -2.44
CA ILE A 106 -15.03 1.69 -2.71
C ILE A 106 -14.90 2.62 -1.50
N THR A 107 -13.70 3.12 -1.24
CA THR A 107 -13.39 4.07 -0.17
C THR A 107 -12.39 5.13 -0.61
N LEU A 108 -12.45 6.30 0.02
CA LEU A 108 -11.48 7.39 -0.18
C LEU A 108 -10.33 7.24 0.81
N LEU A 109 -9.11 7.36 0.30
CA LEU A 109 -7.87 7.26 1.06
C LEU A 109 -7.31 8.63 1.39
N ASP A 110 -7.20 8.93 2.68
CA ASP A 110 -6.60 10.18 3.15
C ASP A 110 -5.08 10.04 3.22
N ILE A 111 -4.38 10.82 2.39
CA ILE A 111 -2.92 10.82 2.28
C ILE A 111 -2.21 11.68 3.34
N LYS A 112 -2.95 12.27 4.29
CA LYS A 112 -2.42 13.00 5.46
C LYS A 112 -1.32 14.03 5.13
N SER A 113 -1.36 14.59 3.93
CA SER A 113 -0.35 15.53 3.41
C SER A 113 1.10 15.04 3.49
N ILE A 114 1.35 13.73 3.51
CA ILE A 114 2.71 13.17 3.52
C ILE A 114 3.32 13.37 2.12
N PRO A 115 4.49 14.02 1.98
CA PRO A 115 5.11 14.25 0.68
C PRO A 115 5.42 12.93 -0.06
N ARG A 116 5.16 12.89 -1.37
CA ARG A 116 5.35 11.72 -2.24
C ARG A 116 6.75 11.06 -2.11
N PRO A 117 7.88 11.78 -2.04
CA PRO A 117 9.19 11.15 -1.82
C PRO A 117 9.29 10.37 -0.51
N VAL A 118 8.63 10.86 0.56
CA VAL A 118 8.60 10.18 1.87
C VAL A 118 7.76 8.91 1.79
N ARG A 119 6.62 8.96 1.09
CA ARG A 119 5.78 7.77 0.82
C ARG A 119 6.58 6.70 0.09
N ASN A 120 7.22 7.07 -1.01
CA ASN A 120 8.00 6.15 -1.84
C ASN A 120 9.16 5.53 -1.05
N LYS A 121 9.90 6.32 -0.27
CA LYS A 121 10.98 5.81 0.58
C LYS A 121 10.50 4.76 1.58
N SER A 122 9.27 4.89 2.10
CA SER A 122 8.71 3.88 3.01
C SER A 122 8.41 2.55 2.31
N VAL A 123 8.03 2.58 1.03
CA VAL A 123 7.76 1.38 0.22
C VAL A 123 9.05 0.60 -0.04
N ILE A 124 10.17 1.29 -0.25
CA ILE A 124 11.48 0.67 -0.55
C ILE A 124 11.91 -0.33 0.52
N VAL A 125 11.67 -0.03 1.80
CA VAL A 125 12.01 -0.94 2.91
C VAL A 125 11.31 -2.31 2.75
N HIS A 126 10.12 -2.34 2.15
CA HIS A 126 9.37 -3.56 1.89
C HIS A 126 9.92 -4.38 0.71
N TYR A 127 10.45 -3.70 -0.30
CA TYR A 127 11.20 -4.35 -1.38
C TYR A 127 12.50 -4.99 -0.84
N GLU A 128 13.29 -4.23 -0.09
CA GLU A 128 14.56 -4.70 0.49
C GLU A 128 14.40 -5.89 1.44
N SER A 129 13.23 -6.02 2.07
CA SER A 129 12.91 -7.11 2.99
C SER A 129 12.19 -8.30 2.34
N GLY A 130 11.97 -8.27 1.01
CA GLY A 130 11.28 -9.36 0.29
C GLY A 130 9.82 -9.56 0.72
N ASN A 131 9.17 -8.46 1.13
CA ASN A 131 7.76 -8.44 1.53
C ASN A 131 6.81 -8.09 0.39
N ILE A 132 7.36 -7.66 -0.74
CA ILE A 132 6.63 -7.42 -1.98
C ILE A 132 7.10 -8.45 -2.99
N LEU A 133 6.15 -9.18 -3.57
CA LEU A 133 6.36 -10.06 -4.70
C LEU A 133 5.40 -9.64 -5.82
N SER A 134 5.75 -9.90 -7.06
CA SER A 134 4.88 -9.60 -8.20
C SER A 134 4.75 -10.78 -9.14
N LYS A 135 3.70 -10.78 -9.96
CA LYS A 135 3.64 -11.65 -11.12
C LYS A 135 4.74 -11.23 -12.11
N GLU A 136 5.19 -12.15 -12.95
CA GLU A 136 6.05 -11.83 -14.09
C GLU A 136 5.26 -11.05 -15.14
N GLU A 137 5.98 -10.32 -16.00
CA GLU A 137 5.46 -9.62 -17.18
C GLU A 137 4.55 -8.42 -16.85
N LEU A 138 4.74 -7.80 -15.68
CA LEU A 138 4.04 -6.57 -15.33
C LEU A 138 4.83 -5.35 -15.82
N THR A 139 4.90 -5.14 -17.14
CA THR A 139 5.83 -4.17 -17.77
C THR A 139 5.80 -2.77 -17.14
N ASP A 140 4.62 -2.16 -16.96
CA ASP A 140 4.51 -0.82 -16.37
C ASP A 140 5.10 -0.75 -14.95
N TYR A 141 4.84 -1.80 -14.16
CA TYR A 141 5.32 -1.92 -12.79
C TYR A 141 6.83 -2.21 -12.75
N GLU A 142 7.29 -3.15 -13.57
CA GLU A 142 8.69 -3.53 -13.64
C GLU A 142 9.55 -2.34 -14.09
N ASP A 143 9.11 -1.62 -15.12
CA ASP A 143 9.75 -0.39 -15.58
C ASP A 143 9.83 0.65 -14.46
N GLU A 144 8.74 0.83 -13.70
CA GLU A 144 8.70 1.84 -12.64
C GLU A 144 9.66 1.51 -11.49
N VAL A 145 9.69 0.24 -11.06
CA VAL A 145 10.54 -0.27 -9.97
C VAL A 145 12.01 -0.32 -10.38
N LEU A 146 12.33 -0.83 -11.57
CA LEU A 146 13.72 -0.95 -12.02
C LEU A 146 14.37 0.40 -12.31
N THR A 147 13.58 1.40 -12.72
CA THR A 147 14.07 2.76 -12.98
C THR A 147 13.93 3.69 -11.79
N TRP A 148 13.57 3.18 -10.60
CA TRP A 148 13.43 4.00 -9.41
C TRP A 148 14.80 4.43 -8.83
N TYR A 149 14.87 5.66 -8.33
CA TYR A 149 16.01 6.20 -7.60
C TYR A 149 15.56 7.20 -6.54
N MET A 150 16.43 7.53 -5.60
CA MET A 150 16.14 8.49 -4.53
C MET A 150 15.71 9.84 -5.12
N ASP A 151 14.62 10.41 -4.60
CA ASP A 151 14.04 11.68 -5.05
C ASP A 151 13.43 11.69 -6.46
N LYS A 152 13.21 10.52 -7.08
CA LYS A 152 12.42 10.42 -8.32
C LYS A 152 10.98 10.91 -8.08
N ILE A 153 10.54 11.88 -8.88
CA ILE A 153 9.21 12.51 -8.78
C ILE A 153 8.23 12.01 -9.85
N LYS A 154 8.72 11.72 -11.06
CA LYS A 154 7.88 11.30 -12.20
C LYS A 154 7.92 9.80 -12.40
N GLY A 155 6.81 9.23 -12.89
CA GLY A 155 6.69 7.79 -13.09
C GLY A 155 6.88 7.09 -11.75
N THR A 156 6.06 7.46 -10.78
CA THR A 156 5.97 6.83 -9.45
C THR A 156 4.51 6.54 -9.10
N ASP A 157 3.62 6.55 -10.10
CA ASP A 157 2.18 6.50 -9.91
C ASP A 157 1.78 5.09 -9.41
N ILE A 158 2.44 4.03 -9.91
CA ILE A 158 2.27 2.67 -9.38
C ILE A 158 2.86 2.56 -7.97
N PHE A 159 4.02 3.17 -7.70
CA PHE A 159 4.60 3.22 -6.34
C PHE A 159 3.64 3.83 -5.31
N ASP A 160 2.93 4.89 -5.70
CA ASP A 160 1.92 5.51 -4.83
C ASP A 160 0.78 4.52 -4.53
N THR A 161 0.30 3.77 -5.53
CA THR A 161 -0.70 2.71 -5.28
C THR A 161 -0.17 1.62 -4.33
N ILE A 162 1.11 1.25 -4.42
CA ILE A 162 1.74 0.27 -3.51
C ILE A 162 1.80 0.81 -2.08
N TYR A 163 2.15 2.08 -1.92
CA TYR A 163 2.10 2.74 -0.61
C TYR A 163 0.69 2.65 0.01
N TYR A 164 -0.36 2.86 -0.80
CA TYR A 164 -1.75 2.78 -0.33
C TYR A 164 -2.13 1.39 0.16
N HIS A 165 -1.65 0.31 -0.49
CA HIS A 165 -1.85 -1.05 0.01
C HIS A 165 -1.34 -1.21 1.45
N TYR A 166 -0.21 -0.60 1.79
CA TYR A 166 0.35 -0.65 3.15
C TYR A 166 -0.40 0.23 4.16
N GLN A 167 -1.07 1.31 3.72
CA GLN A 167 -1.86 2.17 4.61
C GLN A 167 -3.15 1.51 5.05
N ILE A 168 -3.78 0.74 4.17
CA ILE A 168 -5.06 0.07 4.45
C ILE A 168 -4.91 -1.41 4.78
N ARG A 169 -3.67 -1.85 5.08
CA ARG A 169 -3.35 -3.25 5.33
C ARG A 169 -4.29 -3.85 6.39
N CYS A 170 -5.29 -4.59 5.92
CA CYS A 170 -6.24 -5.35 6.74
C CYS A 170 -5.76 -6.77 7.02
N VAL A 171 -4.45 -6.97 7.19
CA VAL A 171 -3.91 -8.25 7.66
C VAL A 171 -3.92 -8.20 9.18
N PRO A 172 -4.50 -9.19 9.88
CA PRO A 172 -4.37 -9.31 11.32
C PRO A 172 -2.88 -9.18 11.67
N LYS A 173 -2.55 -8.37 12.67
CA LYS A 173 -1.22 -8.51 13.29
C LYS A 173 -1.21 -9.94 13.80
N ILE A 174 -0.54 -10.87 13.10
CA ILE A 174 -0.15 -12.15 13.70
C ILE A 174 0.46 -11.72 15.04
N PRO A 175 -0.10 -12.14 16.18
CA PRO A 175 0.49 -11.82 17.47
C PRO A 175 1.95 -12.23 17.33
N LYS A 176 2.87 -11.25 17.35
CA LYS A 176 4.29 -11.59 17.35
C LYS A 176 4.42 -12.59 18.46
N ALA A 177 4.81 -13.82 18.14
CA ALA A 177 5.09 -14.81 19.17
C ALA A 177 5.96 -14.07 20.20
N PRO A 178 5.56 -14.05 21.49
CA PRO A 178 6.32 -13.31 22.48
C PRO A 178 7.77 -13.72 22.30
N PRO A 179 8.71 -12.76 22.21
CA PRO A 179 10.11 -13.08 21.96
C PRO A 179 10.50 -14.18 22.95
N ALA A 180 11.01 -15.29 22.43
CA ALA A 180 11.41 -16.41 23.27
C ALA A 180 12.25 -15.84 24.42
N PHE A 181 11.81 -16.09 25.65
CA PHE A 181 12.53 -15.63 26.83
C PHE A 181 13.93 -16.21 26.76
N VAL A 182 14.93 -15.36 26.50
CA VAL A 182 16.35 -15.74 26.56
C VAL A 182 16.75 -15.60 28.03
N PRO A 183 16.93 -16.69 28.78
CA PRO A 183 17.38 -16.62 30.16
C PRO A 183 18.88 -16.43 30.14
N ASN A 184 19.33 -15.18 30.08
CA ASN A 184 20.56 -14.69 30.71
C ASN A 184 20.78 -13.23 30.33
N ILE A 185 20.00 -12.36 30.97
CA ILE A 185 20.36 -10.96 31.11
C ILE A 185 20.91 -10.85 32.53
N ALA A 186 22.18 -10.47 32.66
CA ALA A 186 22.82 -10.25 33.95
C ALA A 186 21.91 -9.37 34.82
N PRO A 187 21.70 -9.69 36.12
CA PRO A 187 20.77 -8.97 37.00
C PRO A 187 20.94 -7.44 36.97
N ASP A 188 22.16 -6.99 36.74
CA ASP A 188 22.55 -5.59 36.68
C ASP A 188 21.93 -4.84 35.48
N PHE A 189 21.77 -5.51 34.33
CA PHE A 189 21.16 -4.91 33.14
C PHE A 189 19.65 -4.78 33.29
N ALA A 190 18.98 -5.74 33.94
CA ALA A 190 17.56 -5.66 34.22
C ALA A 190 17.22 -4.49 35.18
N ALA A 191 18.10 -4.21 36.14
CA ALA A 191 17.98 -3.06 37.04
C ALA A 191 18.17 -1.73 36.29
N GLN A 192 19.14 -1.65 35.39
CA GLN A 192 19.41 -0.46 34.59
C GLN A 192 18.25 -0.12 33.63
N VAL A 193 17.71 -1.12 32.92
CA VAL A 193 16.55 -0.95 32.03
C VAL A 193 15.29 -0.53 32.80
N ARG A 194 15.08 -1.04 34.02
CA ARG A 194 13.97 -0.56 34.88
C ARG A 194 14.15 0.90 35.28
N LYS A 195 15.36 1.33 35.61
CA LYS A 195 15.66 2.72 36.01
C LYS A 195 15.42 3.69 34.84
N GLU A 196 15.82 3.32 33.63
CA GLU A 196 15.60 4.13 32.41
C GLU A 196 14.11 4.25 32.06
N ARG A 197 13.33 3.17 32.14
CA ARG A 197 11.88 3.22 31.88
C ARG A 197 11.11 4.10 32.86
N VAL A 198 11.52 4.13 34.13
CA VAL A 198 10.92 5.02 35.13
C VAL A 198 11.26 6.49 34.84
N SER A 199 12.49 6.77 34.40
CA SER A 199 12.93 8.13 34.03
C SER A 199 12.18 8.68 32.81
N ILE A 200 12.00 7.86 31.78
CA ILE A 200 11.25 8.23 30.55
C ILE A 200 9.77 8.54 30.87
N ASN A 201 9.15 7.73 31.72
CA ASN A 201 7.76 7.94 32.15
C ASN A 201 7.60 9.17 33.05
N ALA A 202 8.61 9.52 33.85
CA ALA A 202 8.60 10.74 34.65
C ALA A 202 8.71 11.99 33.76
N GLY A 203 9.58 11.98 32.75
CA GLY A 203 9.72 13.09 31.78
C GLY A 203 8.45 13.32 30.97
N MET A 204 7.77 12.26 30.52
CA MET A 204 6.50 12.38 29.78
C MET A 204 5.35 12.94 30.64
N ARG A 205 5.30 12.62 31.94
CA ARG A 205 4.31 13.21 32.86
C ARG A 205 4.57 14.68 33.17
N GLN A 206 5.83 15.11 33.08
CA GLN A 206 6.20 16.51 33.30
C GLN A 206 5.84 17.37 32.08
N ILE A 207 6.06 16.85 30.87
CA ILE A 207 5.63 17.51 29.62
C ILE A 207 4.10 17.64 29.58
N ALA A 208 3.36 16.61 29.98
CA ALA A 208 1.89 16.64 30.01
C ALA A 208 1.28 17.56 31.09
N ARG A 209 2.08 18.14 31.99
CA ARG A 209 1.62 19.14 32.99
C ARG A 209 1.95 20.59 32.59
N THR A 210 2.76 20.78 31.55
CA THR A 210 3.18 22.10 31.06
C THR A 210 2.38 22.56 29.85
N PHE A 211 1.38 21.77 29.41
CA PHE A 211 0.41 22.10 28.37
C PHE A 211 -1.01 22.05 28.93
#